data_AF-A0A9P7IZF6-F1
#
_entry.id   AF-A0A9P7IZF6-F1
#
_cell.length_a   1.000
_cell.length_b   1.000
_cell.length_c   1.000
_cell.angle_alpha   90.00
_cell.angle_beta   90.00
_cell.angle_gamma   90.00
#
_symmetry.space_group_name_H-M   'P 1'
#
loop_
_entity.id
_entity.type
_entity.pdbx_description
1 polymer ?
#
loop_
_entity_poly.entity_id
_entity_poly.type
_entity_poly.pdbx_seq_one_letter_code
_entity_poly.pdbx_strand_id
1 'polypeptide(L)'
;MSEAIVNKYVATTDKLGDLRTRPVSERDKQFENQCLRNRDQLLYIDLCQAMNAGDIGRVEASFLPWIYIFCATGKHKYAAQINKFSMNLRSVYPQDLCRIIRLNLLCNPTGKPNAFRAVDWLVERNNLYTKVFRNCHVIMENAFYLKNRTIRHTHPDMAATIEKLRSHIQSTSSYMISQNRSAKRVIEDQIAVGMKLIQQKKVSLTMSSEDRYEAEAEDFNN
;
A
#
# COMPACT_ATOMS: atom_id res chain seq x y z
N MET A 1 -11.90 20.98 9.62
CA MET A 1 -10.53 21.01 10.21
C MET A 1 -9.96 22.40 9.95
N SER A 2 -9.22 23.01 10.88
CA SER A 2 -8.67 24.36 10.62
C SER A 2 -7.57 24.29 9.55
N GLU A 3 -7.69 25.11 8.51
CA GLU A 3 -6.74 25.16 7.39
C GLU A 3 -5.31 25.45 7.86
N ALA A 4 -5.16 26.30 8.90
CA ALA A 4 -3.87 26.62 9.51
C ALA A 4 -3.17 25.39 10.11
N ILE A 5 -3.91 24.39 10.60
CA ILE A 5 -3.34 23.15 11.15
C ILE A 5 -2.77 22.31 9.99
N VAL A 6 -3.55 22.13 8.92
CA VAL A 6 -3.10 21.39 7.72
C VAL A 6 -1.87 22.10 7.12
N ASN A 7 -1.96 23.41 6.91
CA ASN A 7 -0.91 24.22 6.31
C ASN A 7 0.42 24.21 7.09
N LYS A 8 0.38 23.96 8.41
CA LYS A 8 1.56 23.94 9.30
C LYS A 8 2.12 22.54 9.52
N TYR A 9 1.26 21.53 9.70
CA TYR A 9 1.68 20.19 10.14
C TYR A 9 1.63 19.12 9.05
N VAL A 10 1.16 19.44 7.84
CA VAL A 10 1.11 18.53 6.70
C VAL A 10 2.04 19.05 5.62
N ALA A 11 3.03 18.26 5.22
CA ALA A 11 3.96 18.66 4.17
C ALA A 11 3.25 18.76 2.81
N THR A 12 3.51 19.85 2.08
CA THR A 12 3.50 19.82 0.61
C THR A 12 4.93 19.70 0.14
N THR A 13 5.15 19.18 -1.08
CA THR A 13 6.49 19.00 -1.64
C THR A 13 7.28 20.31 -1.65
N ASP A 14 6.63 21.41 -2.04
CA ASP A 14 7.26 22.73 -2.17
C ASP A 14 7.65 23.29 -0.79
N LYS A 15 6.71 23.33 0.18
CA LYS A 15 6.99 23.80 1.55
C LYS A 15 8.10 23.01 2.23
N LEU A 16 8.16 21.70 1.97
CA LEU A 16 9.24 20.87 2.50
C LEU A 16 10.57 21.13 1.77
N GLY A 17 10.54 21.40 0.46
CA GLY A 17 11.67 21.91 -0.31
C GLY A 17 12.25 23.18 0.31
N ASP A 18 11.41 24.18 0.57
CA ASP A 18 11.80 25.47 1.17
C ASP A 18 12.34 25.36 2.60
N LEU A 19 11.88 24.37 3.37
CA LEU A 19 12.49 24.05 4.67
C LEU A 19 13.86 23.37 4.49
N ARG A 20 14.04 22.58 3.43
CA ARG A 20 15.24 21.77 3.18
C ARG A 20 16.39 22.51 2.51
N THR A 21 16.12 23.63 1.83
CA THR A 21 17.13 24.55 1.26
C THR A 21 17.85 25.38 2.32
N ARG A 22 17.29 25.51 3.53
CA ARG A 22 17.91 26.26 4.65
C ARG A 22 19.22 25.64 5.11
N PRO A 23 20.14 26.45 5.69
CA PRO A 23 21.37 25.94 6.32
C PRO A 23 21.09 24.81 7.32
N VAL A 24 21.99 23.83 7.41
CA VAL A 24 21.80 22.64 8.26
C VAL A 24 21.63 22.99 9.75
N SER A 25 22.20 24.12 10.18
CA SER A 25 22.05 24.71 11.52
C SER A 25 20.64 25.23 11.83
N GLU A 26 19.84 25.55 10.82
CA GLU A 26 18.50 26.14 10.94
C GLU A 26 17.37 25.13 10.66
N ARG A 27 17.72 23.86 10.39
CA ARG A 27 16.78 22.83 9.96
C ARG A 27 16.34 21.90 11.08
N ASP A 28 15.06 21.99 11.45
CA ASP A 28 14.41 20.98 12.28
C ASP A 28 14.06 19.73 11.45
N LYS A 29 15.04 18.83 11.34
CA LYS A 29 14.90 17.53 10.67
C LYS A 29 13.86 16.61 11.32
N GLN A 30 13.47 16.84 12.59
CA GLN A 30 12.42 16.06 13.24
C GLN A 30 11.05 16.54 12.81
N PHE A 31 10.84 17.86 12.79
CA PHE A 31 9.62 18.48 12.28
C PHE A 31 9.41 18.18 10.79
N GLU A 32 10.46 18.27 9.96
CA GLU A 32 10.42 17.80 8.56
C GLU A 32 9.90 16.36 8.42
N ASN A 33 10.48 15.43 9.19
CA ASN A 33 10.10 14.01 9.19
C ASN A 33 8.64 13.83 9.67
N GLN A 34 8.18 14.59 10.66
CA GLN A 34 6.81 14.50 11.18
C GLN A 34 5.79 15.07 10.19
N CYS A 35 6.10 16.18 9.50
CA CYS A 35 5.23 16.74 8.47
C CYS A 35 5.08 15.84 7.24
N LEU A 36 6.15 15.13 6.84
CA LEU A 36 6.08 14.03 5.86
C LEU A 36 5.18 12.91 6.35
N ARG A 37 5.43 12.39 7.55
CA ARG A 37 4.61 11.32 8.14
C ARG A 37 3.13 11.69 8.20
N ASN A 38 2.80 12.92 8.61
CA ASN A 38 1.43 13.40 8.68
C ASN A 38 0.76 13.41 7.30
N ARG A 39 1.47 13.85 6.25
CA ARG A 39 0.98 13.81 4.86
C ARG A 39 0.69 12.38 4.41
N ASP A 40 1.65 11.49 4.57
CA ASP A 40 1.54 10.11 4.07
C ASP A 40 0.47 9.32 4.86
N GLN A 41 0.34 9.58 6.17
CA GLN A 41 -0.73 9.03 7.01
C GLN A 41 -2.12 9.58 6.63
N LEU A 42 -2.23 10.88 6.33
CA LEU A 42 -3.50 11.45 5.86
C LEU A 42 -3.90 10.87 4.50
N LEU A 43 -2.98 10.70 3.56
CA LEU A 43 -3.24 10.04 2.27
C LEU A 43 -3.78 8.60 2.46
N TYR A 44 -3.21 7.85 3.40
CA TYR A 44 -3.68 6.51 3.74
C TYR A 44 -5.07 6.52 4.38
N ILE A 45 -5.31 7.39 5.37
CA ILE A 45 -6.61 7.52 6.03
C ILE A 45 -7.69 7.98 5.03
N ASP A 46 -7.35 8.90 4.13
CA ASP A 46 -8.23 9.41 3.08
C ASP A 46 -8.68 8.28 2.14
N LEU A 47 -7.72 7.50 1.63
CA LEU A 47 -7.99 6.30 0.82
C LEU A 47 -8.85 5.28 1.58
N CYS A 48 -8.53 4.98 2.85
CA CYS A 48 -9.34 4.06 3.65
C CYS A 48 -10.77 4.56 3.86
N GLN A 49 -10.98 5.86 4.07
CA GLN A 49 -12.32 6.45 4.17
C GLN A 49 -13.06 6.37 2.84
N ALA A 50 -12.41 6.71 1.73
CA ALA A 50 -12.98 6.63 0.38
C ALA A 50 -13.42 5.19 0.04
N MET A 51 -12.54 4.21 0.26
CA MET A 51 -12.82 2.79 0.04
C MET A 51 -13.97 2.28 0.90
N ASN A 52 -14.02 2.64 2.19
CA ASN A 52 -15.12 2.23 3.08
C ASN A 52 -16.45 2.87 2.66
N ALA A 53 -16.44 4.14 2.27
CA ALA A 53 -17.62 4.88 1.82
C ALA A 53 -18.15 4.45 0.43
N GLY A 54 -17.32 3.78 -0.38
CA GLY A 54 -17.63 3.46 -1.77
C GLY A 54 -17.32 4.60 -2.75
N ASP A 55 -16.58 5.63 -2.32
CA ASP A 55 -16.23 6.80 -3.14
C ASP A 55 -15.06 6.50 -4.08
N ILE A 56 -15.38 5.87 -5.20
CA ILE A 56 -14.43 5.51 -6.26
C ILE A 56 -13.73 6.76 -6.83
N GLY A 57 -14.39 7.92 -6.85
CA GLY A 57 -13.78 9.17 -7.35
C GLY A 57 -12.62 9.63 -6.48
N ARG A 58 -12.80 9.61 -5.15
CA ARG A 58 -11.74 9.91 -4.18
C ARG A 58 -10.66 8.82 -4.13
N VAL A 59 -11.02 7.55 -4.35
CA VAL A 59 -10.03 6.47 -4.56
C VAL A 59 -9.15 6.76 -5.78
N GLU A 60 -9.73 7.05 -6.95
CA GLU A 60 -8.99 7.38 -8.17
C GLU A 60 -8.12 8.63 -8.01
N ALA A 61 -8.61 9.66 -7.30
CA ALA A 61 -7.85 10.87 -7.02
C ALA A 61 -6.57 10.60 -6.19
N SER A 62 -6.56 9.54 -5.37
CA SER A 62 -5.39 9.13 -4.59
C SER A 62 -4.31 8.40 -5.40
N PHE A 63 -4.61 7.90 -6.61
CA PHE A 63 -3.70 7.02 -7.36
C PHE A 63 -2.36 7.69 -7.69
N LEU A 64 -2.34 8.98 -8.03
CA LEU A 64 -1.11 9.66 -8.45
C LEU A 64 -0.02 9.71 -7.36
N PRO A 65 -0.28 10.18 -6.12
CA PRO A 65 0.72 10.12 -5.05
C PRO A 65 1.10 8.67 -4.67
N TRP A 66 0.17 7.70 -4.77
CA TRP A 66 0.51 6.28 -4.56
C TRP A 66 1.45 5.71 -5.63
N ILE A 67 1.24 6.04 -6.92
CA ILE A 67 2.18 5.70 -8.01
C ILE A 67 3.58 6.22 -7.68
N TYR A 68 3.70 7.48 -7.25
CA TYR A 68 5.00 8.06 -6.87
C TYR A 68 5.65 7.34 -5.68
N ILE A 69 4.89 7.08 -4.61
CA ILE A 69 5.39 6.33 -3.44
C ILE A 69 5.87 4.93 -3.87
N PHE A 70 5.08 4.18 -4.63
CA PHE A 70 5.45 2.85 -5.10
C PHE A 70 6.68 2.87 -6.03
N CYS A 71 6.84 3.89 -6.89
CA CYS A 71 8.06 4.08 -7.66
C CYS A 71 9.29 4.30 -6.77
N ALA A 72 9.17 5.10 -5.70
CA ALA A 72 10.30 5.37 -4.81
C ALA A 72 10.67 4.15 -3.92
N THR A 73 9.68 3.37 -3.47
CA THR A 73 9.90 2.20 -2.61
C THR A 73 10.22 0.90 -3.38
N GLY A 74 10.59 0.98 -4.65
CA GLY A 74 10.93 -0.21 -5.47
C GLY A 74 9.73 -1.09 -5.87
N LYS A 75 8.49 -0.63 -5.65
CA LYS A 75 7.24 -1.37 -5.91
C LYS A 75 6.70 -1.07 -7.32
N HIS A 76 7.59 -1.16 -8.31
CA HIS A 76 7.36 -0.70 -9.68
C HIS A 76 6.20 -1.44 -10.38
N LYS A 77 6.00 -2.75 -10.13
CA LYS A 77 4.87 -3.52 -10.67
C LYS A 77 3.50 -2.88 -10.33
N TYR A 78 3.28 -2.53 -9.06
CA TYR A 78 2.07 -1.83 -8.61
C TYR A 78 1.93 -0.43 -9.22
N ALA A 79 3.03 0.35 -9.26
CA ALA A 79 3.02 1.68 -9.87
C ALA A 79 2.63 1.63 -11.36
N ALA A 80 3.21 0.70 -12.12
CA ALA A 80 2.92 0.51 -13.54
C ALA A 80 1.48 0.02 -13.78
N GLN A 81 0.98 -0.91 -12.97
CA GLN A 81 -0.39 -1.42 -13.08
C GLN A 81 -1.43 -0.33 -12.74
N ILE A 82 -1.26 0.43 -11.65
CA ILE A 82 -2.17 1.53 -11.28
C ILE A 82 -2.12 2.63 -12.35
N ASN A 83 -0.94 2.97 -12.87
CA ASN A 83 -0.82 3.95 -13.96
C ASN A 83 -1.53 3.47 -15.24
N LYS A 84 -1.28 2.23 -15.68
CA LYS A 84 -1.93 1.63 -16.86
C LYS A 84 -3.44 1.56 -16.71
N PHE A 85 -3.94 1.15 -15.54
CA PHE A 85 -5.37 1.13 -15.22
C PHE A 85 -5.98 2.53 -15.33
N SER A 86 -5.33 3.54 -14.74
CA SER A 86 -5.75 4.95 -14.79
C SER A 86 -5.77 5.50 -16.21
N MET A 87 -4.73 5.23 -17.01
CA MET A 87 -4.65 5.63 -18.41
C MET A 87 -5.76 4.96 -19.24
N ASN A 88 -6.01 3.66 -19.03
CA ASN A 88 -7.06 2.95 -19.76
C ASN A 88 -8.45 3.51 -19.46
N LEU A 89 -8.77 3.74 -18.18
CA LEU A 89 -10.04 4.35 -17.74
C LEU A 89 -10.26 5.78 -18.23
N ARG A 90 -9.18 6.52 -18.51
CA ARG A 90 -9.24 7.92 -18.93
C ARG A 90 -9.22 8.12 -20.45
N SER A 91 -8.54 7.24 -21.19
CA SER A 91 -8.16 7.51 -22.59
C SER A 91 -8.29 6.34 -23.56
N VAL A 92 -8.63 5.12 -23.10
CA VAL A 92 -8.67 3.93 -23.98
C VAL A 92 -10.04 3.26 -24.00
N TYR A 93 -10.68 3.11 -22.83
CA TYR A 93 -11.95 2.40 -22.72
C TYR A 93 -13.17 3.29 -23.03
N PRO A 94 -14.23 2.74 -23.68
CA PRO A 94 -15.50 3.44 -23.83
C PRO A 94 -16.11 3.82 -22.48
N GLN A 95 -16.83 4.94 -22.42
CA GLN A 95 -17.36 5.49 -21.16
C GLN A 95 -18.26 4.52 -20.39
N ASP A 96 -19.07 3.70 -21.07
CA ASP A 96 -19.88 2.66 -20.45
C ASP A 96 -19.05 1.54 -19.82
N LEU A 97 -17.97 1.13 -20.47
CA LEU A 97 -17.03 0.16 -19.90
C LEU A 97 -16.32 0.75 -18.68
N CYS A 98 -15.89 2.02 -18.73
CA CYS A 98 -15.33 2.72 -17.58
C CYS A 98 -16.31 2.78 -16.40
N ARG A 99 -17.61 3.04 -16.68
CA ARG A 99 -18.68 3.03 -15.67
C ARG A 99 -18.85 1.64 -15.05
N ILE A 100 -18.89 0.58 -15.87
CA ILE A 100 -19.01 -0.81 -15.39
C ILE A 100 -17.79 -1.20 -14.54
N ILE A 101 -16.57 -0.89 -14.98
CA ILE A 101 -15.33 -1.17 -14.22
C ILE A 101 -15.37 -0.46 -12.86
N ARG A 102 -15.73 0.83 -12.83
CA ARG A 102 -15.86 1.60 -11.58
C ARG A 102 -16.87 0.98 -10.62
N LEU A 103 -18.06 0.63 -11.11
CA LEU A 103 -19.10 -0.05 -10.31
C LEU A 103 -18.67 -1.43 -9.78
N ASN A 104 -17.61 -2.04 -10.33
CA ASN A 104 -17.06 -3.33 -9.91
C ASN A 104 -15.67 -3.22 -9.24
N LEU A 105 -15.16 -2.01 -8.94
CA LEU A 105 -13.95 -1.85 -8.12
C LEU A 105 -14.22 -2.16 -6.64
N LEU A 106 -15.36 -1.67 -6.13
CA LEU A 106 -15.79 -1.83 -4.76
C LEU A 106 -17.19 -2.45 -4.71
N CYS A 107 -17.44 -3.36 -3.78
CA CYS A 107 -18.76 -3.88 -3.47
C CYS A 107 -19.08 -3.70 -1.98
N ASN A 108 -20.36 -3.69 -1.63
CA ASN A 108 -20.80 -3.69 -0.23
C ASN A 108 -21.66 -4.93 0.06
N PRO A 109 -21.04 -6.07 0.45
CA PRO A 109 -21.78 -7.31 0.71
C PRO A 109 -22.75 -7.24 1.89
N THR A 110 -22.71 -6.18 2.70
CA THR A 110 -23.50 -6.05 3.94
C THR A 110 -24.66 -5.06 3.83
N GLY A 111 -24.68 -4.21 2.79
CA GLY A 111 -25.61 -3.08 2.66
C GLY A 111 -25.43 -1.96 3.69
N LYS A 112 -24.49 -2.07 4.65
CA LYS A 112 -24.31 -1.09 5.74
C LYS A 112 -23.51 0.14 5.26
N PRO A 113 -23.79 1.36 5.78
CA PRO A 113 -22.94 2.52 5.53
C PRO A 113 -21.48 2.25 5.90
N ASN A 114 -20.54 2.78 5.12
CA ASN A 114 -19.09 2.64 5.33
C ASN A 114 -18.55 1.19 5.36
N ALA A 115 -19.26 0.24 4.73
CA ALA A 115 -18.89 -1.18 4.68
C ALA A 115 -18.51 -1.68 3.28
N PHE A 116 -18.15 -0.78 2.35
CA PHE A 116 -17.61 -1.18 1.04
C PHE A 116 -16.22 -1.83 1.18
N ARG A 117 -15.92 -2.75 0.28
CA ARG A 117 -14.68 -3.53 0.21
C ARG A 117 -14.24 -3.65 -1.24
N ALA A 118 -12.94 -3.78 -1.48
CA ALA A 118 -12.44 -4.14 -2.81
C ALA A 118 -13.07 -5.47 -3.25
N VAL A 119 -13.49 -5.56 -4.51
CA VAL A 119 -14.05 -6.83 -5.06
C VAL A 119 -13.02 -7.95 -5.01
N ASP A 120 -11.74 -7.61 -5.14
CA ASP A 120 -10.61 -8.52 -4.95
C ASP A 120 -10.65 -9.28 -3.61
N TRP A 121 -10.97 -8.61 -2.50
CA TRP A 121 -11.14 -9.24 -1.18
C TRP A 121 -12.26 -10.29 -1.14
N LEU A 122 -13.28 -10.14 -1.98
CA LEU A 122 -14.33 -11.15 -2.15
C LEU A 122 -13.83 -12.33 -3.00
N VAL A 123 -12.98 -12.08 -4.01
CA VAL A 123 -12.32 -13.11 -4.83
C VAL A 123 -11.34 -13.92 -3.99
N GLU A 124 -10.48 -13.29 -3.19
CA GLU A 124 -9.60 -13.96 -2.21
C GLU A 124 -10.39 -14.88 -1.27
N ARG A 125 -11.52 -14.40 -0.73
CA ARG A 125 -12.38 -15.18 0.15
C ARG A 125 -13.00 -16.39 -0.57
N ASN A 126 -13.38 -16.24 -1.84
CA ASN A 126 -13.88 -17.35 -2.65
C ASN A 126 -12.76 -18.37 -2.95
N ASN A 127 -11.53 -17.90 -3.23
CA ASN A 127 -10.35 -18.75 -3.41
C ASN A 127 -10.05 -19.55 -2.13
N LEU A 128 -10.16 -18.93 -0.95
CA LEU A 128 -10.04 -19.61 0.34
C LEU A 128 -11.10 -20.71 0.51
N TYR A 129 -12.37 -20.46 0.19
CA TYR A 129 -13.40 -21.51 0.24
C TYR A 129 -13.09 -22.66 -0.72
N THR A 130 -12.65 -22.38 -1.94
CA THR A 130 -12.23 -23.41 -2.91
C THR A 130 -11.08 -24.28 -2.37
N LYS A 131 -10.07 -23.67 -1.72
CA LYS A 131 -8.99 -24.39 -1.02
C LYS A 131 -9.54 -25.28 0.11
N VAL A 132 -10.57 -24.83 0.86
CA VAL A 132 -11.23 -25.62 1.92
C VAL A 132 -12.03 -26.80 1.35
N PHE A 133 -12.87 -26.60 0.34
CA PHE A 133 -13.63 -27.68 -0.29
C PHE A 133 -12.71 -28.75 -0.88
N ARG A 134 -11.61 -28.35 -1.53
CA ARG A 134 -10.57 -29.27 -2.01
C ARG A 134 -9.96 -30.09 -0.86
N ASN A 135 -9.70 -29.48 0.30
CA ASN A 135 -9.23 -30.21 1.48
C ASN A 135 -10.28 -31.23 2.00
N CYS A 136 -11.57 -30.89 1.99
CA CYS A 136 -12.64 -31.82 2.37
C CYS A 136 -12.74 -33.02 1.41
N HIS A 137 -12.62 -32.79 0.10
CA HIS A 137 -12.51 -33.87 -0.89
C HIS A 137 -11.31 -34.78 -0.60
N VAL A 138 -10.11 -34.21 -0.39
CA VAL A 138 -8.91 -34.97 -0.03
C VAL A 138 -9.11 -35.77 1.28
N ILE A 139 -9.83 -35.26 2.27
CA ILE A 139 -10.14 -36.02 3.51
C ILE A 139 -11.05 -37.22 3.21
N MET A 140 -12.09 -37.05 2.38
CA MET A 140 -12.96 -38.16 1.96
C MET A 140 -12.20 -39.19 1.12
N GLU A 141 -11.38 -38.75 0.17
CA GLU A 141 -10.52 -39.61 -0.65
C GLU A 141 -9.51 -40.40 0.21
N ASN A 142 -8.99 -39.79 1.29
CA ASN A 142 -8.16 -40.50 2.28
C ASN A 142 -8.95 -41.57 3.04
N ALA A 143 -10.21 -41.31 3.42
CA ALA A 143 -11.06 -42.30 4.08
C ALA A 143 -11.36 -43.51 3.17
N PHE A 144 -11.33 -43.33 1.84
CA PHE A 144 -11.50 -44.38 0.83
C PHE A 144 -10.18 -44.87 0.21
N TYR A 145 -9.02 -44.63 0.84
CA TYR A 145 -7.71 -45.17 0.43
C TYR A 145 -7.21 -44.80 -0.99
N LEU A 146 -7.59 -43.64 -1.52
CA LEU A 146 -7.07 -43.13 -2.80
C LEU A 146 -5.64 -42.57 -2.65
N LYS A 147 -4.75 -42.89 -3.60
CA LYS A 147 -3.29 -43.02 -3.33
C LYS A 147 -2.37 -41.81 -3.62
N ASN A 148 -2.83 -40.72 -4.22
CA ASN A 148 -1.96 -39.61 -4.66
C ASN A 148 -2.17 -38.31 -3.84
N ARG A 149 -1.09 -37.65 -3.36
CA ARG A 149 -1.13 -36.59 -2.31
C ARG A 149 -0.11 -35.46 -2.49
N THR A 150 -0.36 -34.31 -1.84
CA THR A 150 0.56 -33.40 -1.08
C THR A 150 -0.29 -32.34 -0.33
N ILE A 151 0.14 -31.48 0.61
CA ILE A 151 1.07 -31.48 1.79
C ILE A 151 0.51 -30.41 2.78
N ARG A 152 0.92 -30.37 4.07
CA ARG A 152 0.74 -29.21 4.98
C ARG A 152 2.01 -28.94 5.83
N HIS A 153 2.23 -27.68 6.19
CA HIS A 153 3.23 -27.22 7.17
C HIS A 153 2.59 -26.82 8.51
N THR A 154 3.41 -26.79 9.58
CA THR A 154 3.03 -26.34 10.93
C THR A 154 3.28 -24.84 11.12
N HIS A 155 2.51 -24.17 11.97
CA HIS A 155 2.64 -22.72 12.21
C HIS A 155 3.95 -22.35 12.96
N PRO A 156 4.52 -21.15 12.74
CA PRO A 156 5.78 -20.74 13.37
C PRO A 156 5.61 -20.35 14.84
N ASP A 157 6.55 -20.77 15.69
CA ASP A 157 6.70 -20.22 17.05
C ASP A 157 7.46 -18.89 17.00
N MET A 158 6.87 -17.84 17.57
CA MET A 158 7.36 -16.46 17.55
C MET A 158 8.12 -16.06 18.82
N ALA A 159 8.25 -16.95 19.82
CA ALA A 159 8.84 -16.63 21.12
C ALA A 159 10.26 -16.02 21.02
N ALA A 160 11.14 -16.62 20.20
CA ALA A 160 12.50 -16.12 19.99
C ALA A 160 12.57 -14.75 19.30
N THR A 161 11.60 -14.43 18.46
CA THR A 161 11.48 -13.13 17.77
C THR A 161 11.08 -12.03 18.75
N ILE A 162 10.11 -12.32 19.63
CA ILE A 162 9.66 -11.40 20.67
C ILE A 162 10.79 -11.12 21.68
N GLU A 163 11.57 -12.14 22.03
CA GLU A 163 12.73 -12.00 22.92
C GLU A 163 13.81 -11.08 22.34
N LYS A 164 14.20 -11.30 21.08
CA LYS A 164 15.15 -10.42 20.37
C LYS A 164 14.66 -8.98 20.29
N LEU A 165 13.37 -8.76 20.03
CA LEU A 165 12.79 -7.42 19.95
C LEU A 165 12.85 -6.70 21.31
N ARG A 166 12.56 -7.41 22.41
CA ARG A 166 12.60 -6.87 23.77
C ARG A 166 14.01 -6.41 24.16
N SER A 167 15.00 -7.27 23.94
CA SER A 167 16.41 -6.96 24.19
C SER A 167 16.91 -5.78 23.35
N HIS A 168 16.45 -5.64 22.11
CA HIS A 168 16.80 -4.49 21.26
C HIS A 168 16.18 -3.17 21.76
N ILE A 169 14.92 -3.18 22.20
CA ILE A 169 14.22 -2.00 22.74
C ILE A 169 14.86 -1.54 24.07
N GLN A 170 15.25 -2.48 24.93
CA GLN A 170 15.93 -2.19 26.20
C GLN A 170 17.32 -1.59 25.96
N SER A 171 18.16 -2.24 25.14
CA SER A 171 19.54 -1.78 24.85
C SER A 171 19.60 -0.44 24.13
N THR A 172 18.61 -0.08 23.31
CA THR A 172 18.56 1.22 22.63
C THR A 172 17.95 2.34 23.47
N SER A 173 17.36 2.04 24.63
CA SER A 173 16.63 3.00 25.48
C SER A 173 15.62 3.86 24.70
N SER A 174 14.94 3.25 23.73
CA SER A 174 14.07 3.92 22.74
C SER A 174 12.81 4.59 23.33
N TYR A 175 12.62 4.51 24.64
CA TYR A 175 11.40 4.90 25.37
C TYR A 175 11.51 6.22 26.15
N MET A 176 12.61 6.99 26.02
CA MET A 176 12.79 8.28 26.71
C MET A 176 13.00 9.49 25.78
N ILE A 177 12.70 10.69 26.29
CA ILE A 177 12.73 11.97 25.54
C ILE A 177 13.91 12.85 25.98
N SER A 178 14.53 13.56 25.04
CA SER A 178 15.61 14.54 25.25
C SER A 178 15.55 15.67 24.21
N GLN A 179 16.10 16.85 24.51
CA GLN A 179 16.11 18.03 23.63
C GLN A 179 17.42 18.15 22.79
N ASN A 180 17.45 19.06 21.80
CA ASN A 180 18.50 19.22 20.78
C ASN A 180 18.75 17.97 19.90
N ARG A 181 17.73 17.56 19.13
CA ARG A 181 17.77 16.32 18.36
C ARG A 181 18.10 16.51 16.88
N SER A 182 19.28 16.04 16.49
CA SER A 182 19.47 15.49 15.15
C SER A 182 18.57 14.25 14.96
N ALA A 183 18.15 14.00 13.72
CA ALA A 183 17.46 12.74 13.38
C ALA A 183 18.51 11.71 12.91
N LYS A 184 18.48 10.49 13.48
CA LYS A 184 19.35 9.36 13.06
C LYS A 184 19.23 9.04 11.56
N ARG A 185 18.06 9.31 10.98
CA ARG A 185 17.80 9.32 9.53
C ARG A 185 16.91 10.52 9.19
N VAL A 186 17.24 11.20 8.10
CA VAL A 186 16.32 12.11 7.42
C VAL A 186 15.46 11.24 6.49
N ILE A 187 14.14 11.38 6.57
CA ILE A 187 13.23 10.64 5.69
C ILE A 187 13.16 11.38 4.35
N GLU A 188 13.52 10.69 3.27
CA GLU A 188 13.36 11.24 1.92
C GLU A 188 11.87 11.35 1.57
N ASP A 189 11.51 12.42 0.85
CA ASP A 189 10.14 12.56 0.36
C ASP A 189 9.91 11.58 -0.79
N GLN A 190 9.24 10.47 -0.50
CA GLN A 190 8.97 9.39 -1.47
C GLN A 190 8.14 9.87 -2.66
N ILE A 191 7.27 10.87 -2.50
CA ILE A 191 6.51 11.46 -3.61
C ILE A 191 7.47 12.19 -4.56
N ALA A 192 8.37 13.02 -4.02
CA ALA A 192 9.36 13.76 -4.81
C ALA A 192 10.38 12.82 -5.48
N VAL A 193 10.86 11.80 -4.77
CA VAL A 193 11.78 10.77 -5.31
C VAL A 193 11.11 10.01 -6.45
N GLY A 194 9.88 9.52 -6.26
CA GLY A 194 9.13 8.78 -7.28
C GLY A 194 8.87 9.62 -8.53
N MET A 195 8.44 10.87 -8.36
CA MET A 195 8.25 11.82 -9.45
C MET A 195 9.55 12.02 -10.25
N LYS A 196 10.68 12.22 -9.56
CA LYS A 196 12.00 12.39 -10.19
C LYS A 196 12.46 11.13 -10.95
N LEU A 197 12.21 9.93 -10.43
CA LEU A 197 12.54 8.67 -11.09
C LEU A 197 11.78 8.48 -12.41
N ILE A 198 10.49 8.83 -12.43
CA ILE A 198 9.64 8.78 -13.64
C ILE A 198 10.11 9.83 -14.67
N GLN A 199 10.33 11.08 -14.24
CA GLN A 199 10.83 12.15 -15.11
C GLN A 199 12.19 11.81 -15.75
N GLN A 200 13.08 11.16 -15.00
CA GLN A 200 14.39 10.69 -15.47
C GLN A 200 14.32 9.39 -16.30
N LYS A 201 13.12 8.85 -16.58
CA LYS A 201 12.88 7.55 -17.25
C LYS A 201 13.65 6.37 -16.62
N LYS A 202 14.00 6.46 -15.33
CA LYS A 202 14.68 5.40 -14.58
C LYS A 202 13.75 4.27 -14.15
N VAL A 203 12.45 4.55 -14.08
CA VAL A 203 11.39 3.58 -13.86
C VAL A 203 10.41 3.72 -15.02
N SER A 204 10.14 2.62 -15.72
CA SER A 204 9.07 2.59 -16.72
C SER A 204 7.72 2.35 -16.06
N LEU A 205 6.69 3.07 -16.51
CA LEU A 205 5.29 2.84 -16.10
C LEU A 205 4.51 2.00 -17.12
N THR A 206 5.15 1.55 -18.20
CA THR A 206 4.61 0.52 -19.10
C THR A 206 5.04 -0.86 -18.62
N MET A 207 4.07 -1.72 -18.30
CA MET A 207 4.32 -3.14 -18.02
C MET A 207 4.69 -3.90 -19.30
N SER A 208 5.66 -4.80 -19.19
CA SER A 208 5.97 -5.77 -20.24
C SER A 208 4.90 -6.88 -20.34
N SER A 209 5.17 -7.88 -21.17
CA SER A 209 4.43 -9.15 -21.18
C SER A 209 4.81 -10.05 -20.00
N GLU A 210 6.07 -10.05 -19.57
CA GLU A 210 6.60 -10.94 -18.52
C GLU A 210 6.16 -10.50 -17.12
N ASP A 211 6.16 -9.19 -16.84
CA ASP A 211 5.66 -8.60 -15.57
C ASP A 211 4.22 -9.01 -15.23
N ARG A 212 3.45 -9.40 -16.25
CA ARG A 212 2.03 -9.75 -16.14
C ARG A 212 1.83 -11.12 -15.54
N TYR A 213 2.60 -12.11 -16.01
CA TYR A 213 2.52 -13.49 -15.54
C TYR A 213 3.09 -13.65 -14.12
N GLU A 214 4.14 -12.89 -13.76
CA GLU A 214 4.67 -12.93 -12.39
C GLU A 214 3.72 -12.28 -11.37
N ALA A 215 3.07 -11.17 -11.71
CA ALA A 215 2.12 -10.51 -10.80
C ALA A 215 0.96 -11.45 -10.44
N GLU A 216 0.41 -12.14 -11.44
CA GLU A 216 -0.62 -13.17 -11.24
C GLU A 216 -0.09 -14.37 -10.41
N ALA A 217 1.19 -14.75 -10.56
CA ALA A 217 1.80 -15.87 -9.84
C ALA A 217 2.15 -15.58 -8.37
N GLU A 218 2.42 -14.32 -8.00
CA GLU A 218 2.64 -13.93 -6.59
C GLU A 218 1.35 -14.14 -5.76
N ASP A 219 0.17 -13.87 -6.33
CA ASP A 219 -1.14 -14.01 -5.65
C ASP A 219 -1.59 -15.47 -5.45
N PHE A 220 -1.07 -16.43 -6.23
CA PHE A 220 -1.39 -17.86 -6.05
C PHE A 220 -0.58 -18.56 -4.94
N ASN A 221 0.50 -17.94 -4.44
CA ASN A 221 1.47 -18.57 -3.55
C ASN A 221 1.29 -18.29 -2.03
N ASN A 222 0.22 -17.57 -1.64
CA ASN A 222 -0.23 -17.44 -0.24
C ASN A 222 -1.49 -18.30 0.03
#